data_AF-A0A9D5Q077-F1
#
_entry.id   AF-A0A9D5Q077-F1
#
_cell.length_a   1.000
_cell.length_b   1.000
_cell.length_c   1.000
_cell.angle_alpha   90.00
_cell.angle_beta   90.00
_cell.angle_gamma   90.00
#
_symmetry.space_group_name_H-M   'P 1'
#
loop_
_entity.id
_entity.type
_entity.pdbx_description
1 polymer ?
#
loop_
_entity_poly.entity_id
_entity_poly.type
_entity_poly.pdbx_seq_one_letter_code
_entity_poly.pdbx_strand_id
1 'polypeptide(L)'
;EYVIGVQRGGDTSDSGIVVDSVAPDAMPQSTPDIYNFTLLAGDDTEGSGLRVSTGANPYFEAGIVVHGNACLDYDGGAGDGVEGFTPGSDPAFLSVLFDCAGGVLTRRGGVTAQEAVDADRNNRIATHTLEGFVNGPAEAAVPAAAGVPPGNTFLEVVDYIGAVRDADNTWWQGWTCGLEESDPC
;
A
#
# COMPACT_ATOMS: atom_id res chain seq x y z
N GLU A 1 -1.19 7.68 12.42
CA GLU A 1 -2.43 7.59 11.65
C GLU A 1 -2.45 6.31 10.84
N TYR A 2 -3.63 5.89 10.41
CA TYR A 2 -3.91 4.58 9.86
C TYR A 2 -4.88 4.72 8.69
N VAL A 3 -4.76 3.84 7.69
CA VAL A 3 -5.65 3.81 6.53
C VAL A 3 -6.26 2.42 6.40
N ILE A 4 -7.59 2.32 6.42
CA ILE A 4 -8.31 1.08 6.08
C ILE A 4 -9.11 1.35 4.81
N GLY A 5 -8.86 0.57 3.76
CA GLY A 5 -9.64 0.58 2.54
C GLY A 5 -10.14 -0.82 2.24
N VAL A 6 -11.45 -1.03 2.27
CA VAL A 6 -12.08 -2.27 1.82
C VAL A 6 -12.95 -1.94 0.61
N GLN A 7 -12.52 -2.40 -0.56
CA GLN A 7 -13.22 -2.17 -1.80
C GLN A 7 -14.35 -3.18 -1.96
N ARG A 8 -15.45 -2.75 -2.59
CA ARG A 8 -16.53 -3.66 -2.97
C ARG A 8 -15.97 -4.69 -3.96
N GLY A 9 -16.34 -5.95 -3.75
CA GLY A 9 -16.00 -7.02 -4.68
C GLY A 9 -16.73 -6.94 -6.03
N GLY A 10 -16.14 -7.61 -7.03
CA GLY A 10 -16.62 -7.63 -8.41
C GLY A 10 -15.93 -6.61 -9.31
N ASP A 11 -15.91 -6.94 -10.60
CA ASP A 11 -15.17 -6.25 -11.68
C ASP A 11 -15.76 -4.88 -12.06
N THR A 12 -15.83 -3.96 -11.10
CA THR A 12 -16.21 -2.55 -11.34
C THR A 12 -15.45 -1.58 -10.42
N SER A 13 -14.42 -2.05 -9.70
CA SER A 13 -13.60 -1.22 -8.81
C SER A 13 -12.38 -0.66 -9.55
N ASP A 14 -11.98 0.54 -9.14
CA ASP A 14 -10.73 1.17 -9.55
C ASP A 14 -9.60 0.79 -8.58
N SER A 15 -8.40 1.34 -8.77
CA SER A 15 -7.31 1.10 -7.83
C SER A 15 -7.57 1.67 -6.43
N GLY A 16 -7.15 0.95 -5.38
CA GLY A 16 -7.39 1.34 -3.99
C GLY A 16 -6.81 2.71 -3.61
N ILE A 17 -5.54 2.95 -3.99
CA ILE A 17 -4.92 4.27 -3.94
C ILE A 17 -4.31 4.60 -5.30
N VAL A 18 -4.57 5.82 -5.79
CA VAL A 18 -3.95 6.37 -6.99
C VAL A 18 -3.14 7.60 -6.61
N VAL A 19 -1.86 7.61 -6.97
CA VAL A 19 -0.98 8.78 -6.82
C VAL A 19 -0.48 9.19 -8.19
N ASP A 20 -0.59 10.48 -8.50
CA ASP A 20 -0.22 11.01 -9.81
C ASP A 20 0.42 12.41 -9.68
N SER A 21 1.32 12.73 -10.59
CA SER A 21 1.88 14.06 -10.81
C SER A 21 1.72 14.45 -12.27
N VAL A 22 1.84 15.75 -12.57
CA VAL A 22 1.71 16.22 -13.96
C VAL A 22 2.89 15.80 -14.84
N ALA A 23 4.08 15.59 -14.25
CA ALA A 23 5.31 15.17 -14.93
C ALA A 23 6.39 14.74 -13.90
N PRO A 24 7.44 13.99 -14.30
CA PRO A 24 8.52 13.59 -13.40
C PRO A 24 9.34 14.75 -12.84
N ASP A 25 9.48 15.86 -13.57
CA ASP A 25 10.18 17.07 -13.14
C ASP A 25 9.26 18.15 -12.55
N ALA A 26 7.97 17.81 -12.33
CA ALA A 26 7.01 18.73 -11.76
C ALA A 26 7.41 19.15 -10.35
N MET A 27 7.34 20.45 -10.06
CA MET A 27 7.60 20.98 -8.71
C MET A 27 6.40 21.79 -8.22
N PRO A 28 5.78 21.41 -7.08
CA PRO A 28 6.06 20.20 -6.29
C PRO A 28 5.58 18.91 -6.98
N GLN A 29 6.29 17.80 -6.74
CA GLN A 29 5.80 16.44 -7.05
C GLN A 29 4.74 16.02 -6.01
N SER A 30 3.85 15.11 -6.39
CA SER A 30 2.99 14.38 -5.45
C SER A 30 3.81 13.33 -4.71
N THR A 31 4.14 13.62 -3.45
CA THR A 31 4.94 12.74 -2.58
C THR A 31 4.23 12.44 -1.26
N PRO A 32 3.07 11.74 -1.28
CA PRO A 32 2.40 11.39 -0.04
C PRO A 32 3.18 10.28 0.68
N ASP A 33 3.30 10.41 2.00
CA ASP A 33 3.78 9.34 2.86
C ASP A 33 2.57 8.67 3.52
N ILE A 34 2.40 7.37 3.26
CA ILE A 34 1.25 6.58 3.69
C ILE A 34 1.76 5.48 4.61
N TYR A 35 1.32 5.53 5.87
CA TYR A 35 1.74 4.63 6.95
C TYR A 35 0.59 3.76 7.42
N ASN A 36 0.93 2.57 7.92
CA ASN A 36 0.03 1.70 8.68
C ASN A 36 -1.30 1.48 7.94
N PHE A 37 -1.22 1.02 6.70
CA PHE A 37 -2.36 0.90 5.81
C PHE A 37 -2.73 -0.56 5.53
N THR A 38 -4.03 -0.83 5.42
CA THR A 38 -4.57 -2.12 4.96
C THR A 38 -5.54 -1.85 3.82
N LEU A 39 -5.22 -2.33 2.61
CA LEU A 39 -6.06 -2.24 1.43
C LEU A 39 -6.52 -3.62 0.98
N LEU A 40 -7.83 -3.80 0.84
CA LEU A 40 -8.48 -5.06 0.51
C LEU A 40 -9.41 -4.91 -0.69
N ALA A 41 -9.10 -5.62 -1.76
CA ALA A 41 -9.93 -5.73 -2.97
C ALA A 41 -9.85 -7.17 -3.53
N GLY A 42 -9.99 -8.16 -2.62
CA GLY A 42 -9.51 -9.53 -2.82
C GLY A 42 -10.08 -10.29 -4.02
N ASP A 43 -11.33 -10.06 -4.42
CA ASP A 43 -11.95 -10.68 -5.60
C ASP A 43 -12.10 -9.73 -6.79
N ASP A 44 -11.71 -8.47 -6.65
CA ASP A 44 -11.69 -7.52 -7.75
C ASP A 44 -10.53 -7.84 -8.70
N THR A 45 -10.87 -8.07 -9.97
CA THR A 45 -9.90 -8.34 -11.03
C THR A 45 -9.67 -7.16 -11.95
N GLU A 46 -10.40 -6.06 -11.74
CA GLU A 46 -10.14 -4.77 -12.37
C GLU A 46 -9.14 -3.96 -11.52
N GLY A 47 -8.63 -2.84 -12.03
CA GLY A 47 -7.71 -1.99 -11.25
C GLY A 47 -6.42 -2.66 -10.73
N SER A 48 -5.94 -2.17 -9.58
CA SER A 48 -4.76 -2.64 -8.84
C SER A 48 -4.80 -2.14 -7.39
N GLY A 49 -4.09 -2.78 -6.46
CA GLY A 49 -4.08 -2.32 -5.06
C GLY A 49 -3.63 -0.86 -4.91
N LEU A 50 -2.48 -0.57 -5.51
CA LEU A 50 -1.89 0.75 -5.64
C LEU A 50 -1.68 1.05 -7.12
N ARG A 51 -1.88 2.30 -7.51
CA ARG A 51 -1.43 2.84 -8.79
C ARG A 51 -0.54 4.04 -8.53
N VAL A 52 0.64 4.01 -9.13
CA VAL A 52 1.59 5.12 -9.07
C VAL A 52 1.90 5.54 -10.49
N SER A 53 1.43 6.74 -10.84
CA SER A 53 1.51 7.31 -12.16
C SER A 53 2.71 8.25 -12.31
N THR A 54 2.84 8.85 -13.49
CA THR A 54 3.99 9.65 -13.89
C THR A 54 4.34 10.74 -12.86
N GLY A 55 5.61 10.81 -12.47
CA GLY A 55 6.18 11.79 -11.54
C GLY A 55 5.67 11.76 -10.11
N ALA A 56 4.82 10.80 -9.74
CA ALA A 56 4.45 10.56 -8.36
C ALA A 56 5.62 9.86 -7.64
N ASN A 57 5.96 10.33 -6.44
CA ASN A 57 7.02 9.74 -5.61
C ASN A 57 6.50 9.50 -4.17
N PRO A 58 5.52 8.60 -3.99
CA PRO A 58 4.96 8.26 -2.68
C PRO A 58 5.87 7.31 -1.88
N TYR A 59 5.73 7.37 -0.56
CA TYR A 59 6.26 6.38 0.36
C TYR A 59 5.11 5.56 0.94
N PHE A 60 5.18 4.24 0.81
CA PHE A 60 4.23 3.31 1.40
C PHE A 60 4.94 2.49 2.47
N GLU A 61 4.54 2.67 3.72
CA GLU A 61 5.24 2.10 4.87
C GLU A 61 4.31 1.31 5.78
N ALA A 62 4.82 0.19 6.31
CA ALA A 62 4.12 -0.68 7.25
C ALA A 62 2.71 -1.05 6.76
N GLY A 63 2.63 -1.59 5.55
CA GLY A 63 1.37 -1.72 4.82
C GLY A 63 0.99 -3.14 4.43
N ILE A 64 -0.27 -3.31 4.06
CA ILE A 64 -0.81 -4.56 3.51
C ILE A 64 -1.65 -4.22 2.27
N VAL A 65 -1.39 -4.94 1.19
CA VAL A 65 -2.13 -4.83 -0.08
C VAL A 65 -2.62 -6.21 -0.48
N VAL A 66 -3.94 -6.37 -0.56
CA VAL A 66 -4.61 -7.58 -1.05
C VAL A 66 -5.49 -7.23 -2.24
N HIS A 67 -5.32 -7.92 -3.37
CA HIS A 67 -6.11 -7.67 -4.57
C HIS A 67 -6.28 -8.90 -5.46
N GLY A 68 -7.43 -9.04 -6.11
CA GLY A 68 -7.65 -10.10 -7.10
C GLY A 68 -6.85 -9.93 -8.41
N ASN A 69 -6.27 -8.75 -8.66
CA ASN A 69 -5.40 -8.46 -9.80
C ASN A 69 -3.96 -8.23 -9.33
N ALA A 70 -3.27 -7.18 -9.80
CA ALA A 70 -1.92 -6.85 -9.37
C ALA A 70 -1.93 -5.94 -8.13
N CYS A 71 -0.93 -6.07 -7.26
CA CYS A 71 -0.80 -5.16 -6.13
C CYS A 71 -0.41 -3.75 -6.56
N LEU A 72 0.45 -3.61 -7.57
CA LEU A 72 1.05 -2.35 -7.99
C LEU A 72 0.90 -2.16 -9.50
N ASP A 73 0.18 -1.12 -9.90
CA ASP A 73 0.23 -0.54 -11.24
C ASP A 73 1.20 0.65 -11.22
N TYR A 74 2.48 0.33 -11.40
CA TYR A 74 3.57 1.30 -11.39
C TYR A 74 3.82 1.75 -12.84
N ASP A 75 3.80 3.05 -13.10
CA ASP A 75 4.16 3.63 -14.39
C ASP A 75 5.68 3.81 -14.51
N GLY A 76 6.27 3.47 -15.65
CA GLY A 76 7.72 3.66 -15.86
C GLY A 76 8.19 5.12 -15.77
N GLY A 77 7.27 6.09 -15.83
CA GLY A 77 7.53 7.50 -15.59
C GLY A 77 7.28 7.96 -14.15
N ALA A 78 6.93 7.08 -13.21
CA ALA A 78 6.84 7.45 -11.79
C ALA A 78 8.20 7.89 -11.25
N GLY A 79 8.20 8.59 -10.10
CA GLY A 79 9.42 9.11 -9.51
C GLY A 79 10.10 10.17 -10.36
N ASP A 80 11.38 9.97 -10.65
CA ASP A 80 12.15 10.85 -11.54
C ASP A 80 11.97 10.52 -13.03
N GLY A 81 11.25 9.44 -13.34
CA GLY A 81 10.96 8.98 -14.70
C GLY A 81 12.18 8.40 -15.43
N VAL A 82 13.22 8.01 -14.69
CA VAL A 82 14.42 7.34 -15.20
C VAL A 82 14.29 5.82 -14.97
N GLU A 83 14.79 5.02 -15.92
CA GLU A 83 14.81 3.56 -15.75
C GLU A 83 15.86 3.16 -14.71
N GLY A 84 15.46 2.28 -13.77
CA GLY A 84 16.24 1.85 -12.62
C GLY A 84 15.82 2.56 -11.34
N PHE A 85 15.80 1.84 -10.22
CA PHE A 85 15.37 2.39 -8.93
C PHE A 85 16.44 3.28 -8.27
N THR A 86 16.05 4.51 -7.95
CA THR A 86 16.85 5.50 -7.21
C THR A 86 16.18 5.83 -5.86
N PRO A 87 16.76 5.38 -4.72
CA PRO A 87 16.23 5.69 -3.40
C PRO A 87 16.04 7.20 -3.18
N GLY A 88 14.84 7.61 -2.81
CA GLY A 88 14.50 9.01 -2.55
C GLY A 88 13.93 9.77 -3.77
N SER A 89 14.19 9.28 -4.97
CA SER A 89 13.70 9.85 -6.23
C SER A 89 12.56 9.04 -6.82
N ASP A 90 12.49 7.74 -6.48
CA ASP A 90 11.42 6.84 -6.88
C ASP A 90 10.54 6.40 -5.71
N PRO A 91 9.26 6.06 -6.01
CA PRO A 91 8.32 5.49 -5.06
C PRO A 91 8.95 4.35 -4.26
N ALA A 92 8.76 4.38 -2.94
CA ALA A 92 9.35 3.41 -2.02
C ALA A 92 8.27 2.59 -1.31
N PHE A 93 8.55 1.31 -1.11
CA PHE A 93 7.72 0.38 -0.35
C PHE A 93 8.56 -0.20 0.79
N LEU A 94 8.15 0.05 2.03
CA LEU A 94 8.89 -0.33 3.23
C LEU A 94 8.00 -1.19 4.14
N SER A 95 8.41 -2.43 4.40
CA SER A 95 7.66 -3.40 5.18
C SER A 95 6.20 -3.53 4.71
N VAL A 96 6.01 -3.81 3.43
CA VAL A 96 4.69 -4.03 2.83
C VAL A 96 4.48 -5.52 2.52
N LEU A 97 3.34 -6.06 2.95
CA LEU A 97 2.86 -7.38 2.53
C LEU A 97 1.99 -7.24 1.29
N PHE A 98 2.35 -7.98 0.26
CA PHE A 98 1.66 -8.06 -1.02
C PHE A 98 1.07 -9.46 -1.19
N ASP A 99 -0.27 -9.54 -1.23
CA ASP A 99 -1.01 -10.76 -1.58
C ASP A 99 -1.97 -10.48 -2.73
N CYS A 100 -1.49 -10.64 -3.96
CA CYS A 100 -2.31 -10.33 -5.13
C CYS A 100 -2.28 -11.45 -6.17
N ALA A 101 -3.47 -11.85 -6.65
CA ALA A 101 -3.61 -13.04 -7.49
C ALA A 101 -3.01 -12.88 -8.90
N GLY A 102 -2.96 -11.64 -9.41
CA GLY A 102 -2.27 -11.25 -10.64
C GLY A 102 -0.76 -11.04 -10.46
N GLY A 103 -0.24 -11.20 -9.23
CA GLY A 103 1.14 -10.93 -8.86
C GLY A 103 1.35 -9.51 -8.30
N VAL A 104 2.60 -9.18 -7.96
CA VAL A 104 2.89 -7.87 -7.34
C VAL A 104 2.76 -6.72 -8.33
N LEU A 105 3.23 -6.88 -9.57
CA LEU A 105 3.32 -5.81 -10.55
C LEU A 105 2.38 -6.02 -11.73
N THR A 106 1.76 -4.95 -12.22
CA THR A 106 1.23 -4.94 -13.59
C THR A 106 2.38 -4.94 -14.59
N ARG A 107 2.08 -5.30 -15.85
CA ARG A 107 3.06 -5.33 -16.94
C ARG A 107 3.63 -3.94 -17.33
N ARG A 108 3.16 -2.83 -16.71
CA ARG A 108 3.52 -1.45 -17.10
C ARG A 108 4.74 -0.87 -16.35
N GLY A 109 5.13 -1.44 -15.20
CA GLY A 109 6.20 -0.89 -14.34
C GLY A 109 7.62 -1.39 -14.59
N GLY A 110 7.78 -2.42 -15.41
CA GLY A 110 9.09 -2.90 -15.85
C GLY A 110 10.03 -3.29 -14.70
N VAL A 111 11.32 -2.92 -14.84
CA VAL A 111 12.40 -3.25 -13.89
C VAL A 111 12.43 -2.34 -12.66
N THR A 112 12.17 -1.03 -12.83
CA THR A 112 12.19 -0.05 -11.73
C THR A 112 11.21 -0.43 -10.62
N ALA A 113 9.97 -0.82 -10.98
CA ALA A 113 8.96 -1.20 -10.00
C ALA A 113 9.36 -2.44 -9.18
N GLN A 114 10.00 -3.42 -9.83
CA GLN A 114 10.50 -4.62 -9.15
C GLN A 114 11.66 -4.26 -8.22
N GLU A 115 12.60 -3.45 -8.69
CA GLU A 115 13.71 -2.97 -7.88
C GLU A 115 13.24 -2.13 -6.68
N ALA A 116 12.18 -1.34 -6.82
CA ALA A 116 11.57 -0.58 -5.71
C ALA A 116 10.97 -1.49 -4.63
N VAL A 117 10.32 -2.59 -5.03
CA VAL A 117 9.82 -3.61 -4.09
C VAL A 117 10.97 -4.37 -3.45
N ASP A 118 12.01 -4.73 -4.22
CA ASP A 118 13.15 -5.49 -3.73
C ASP A 118 14.14 -4.66 -2.90
N ALA A 119 14.05 -3.32 -2.97
CA ALA A 119 14.90 -2.39 -2.24
C ALA A 119 14.78 -2.54 -0.72
N ASP A 120 13.60 -2.92 -0.23
CA ASP A 120 13.41 -3.28 1.17
C ASP A 120 13.19 -4.79 1.35
N ARG A 121 14.14 -5.41 2.02
CA ARG A 121 14.10 -6.83 2.40
C ARG A 121 12.96 -7.17 3.37
N ASN A 122 12.29 -6.20 3.98
CA ASN A 122 11.13 -6.44 4.84
C ASN A 122 9.83 -6.55 4.05
N ASN A 123 9.79 -6.17 2.77
CA ASN A 123 8.64 -6.46 1.91
C ASN A 123 8.43 -7.97 1.80
N ARG A 124 7.17 -8.39 1.71
CA ARG A 124 6.79 -9.80 1.59
C ARG A 124 5.79 -9.98 0.47
N ILE A 125 6.01 -11.02 -0.32
CA ILE A 125 5.04 -11.52 -1.29
C ILE A 125 4.58 -12.87 -0.75
N ALA A 126 3.42 -12.89 -0.11
CA ALA A 126 2.93 -14.04 0.63
C ALA A 126 1.42 -13.97 0.79
N THR A 127 0.77 -15.13 0.95
CA THR A 127 -0.66 -15.18 1.25
C THR A 127 -0.94 -14.54 2.61
N HIS A 128 -1.91 -13.62 2.63
CA HIS A 128 -2.35 -12.93 3.83
C HIS A 128 -3.11 -13.90 4.76
N THR A 129 -3.15 -13.56 6.04
CA THR A 129 -3.95 -14.28 7.04
C THR A 129 -4.93 -13.37 7.78
N LEU A 130 -5.20 -12.20 7.21
CA LEU A 130 -6.19 -11.26 7.71
C LEU A 130 -7.55 -11.90 8.02
N GLU A 131 -8.11 -11.52 9.17
CA GLU A 131 -9.52 -11.72 9.50
C GLU A 131 -10.27 -10.42 9.21
N GLY A 132 -10.86 -10.32 8.02
CA GLY A 132 -11.31 -9.03 7.49
C GLY A 132 -10.10 -8.14 7.20
N PHE A 133 -9.97 -7.02 7.91
CA PHE A 133 -8.83 -6.11 7.86
C PHE A 133 -7.92 -6.19 9.09
N VAL A 134 -8.21 -7.11 10.02
CA VAL A 134 -7.43 -7.33 11.25
C VAL A 134 -6.28 -8.29 10.95
N ASN A 135 -5.08 -7.94 11.39
CA ASN A 135 -3.88 -8.74 11.19
C ASN A 135 -3.99 -10.17 11.75
N GLY A 136 -3.43 -11.11 10.99
CA GLY A 136 -3.19 -12.48 11.41
C GLY A 136 -1.69 -12.82 11.53
N PRO A 137 -1.37 -14.12 11.64
CA PRO A 137 0.01 -14.58 11.82
C PRO A 137 1.01 -14.20 10.71
N ALA A 138 0.58 -14.14 9.44
CA ALA A 138 1.42 -13.78 8.31
C ALA A 138 1.83 -12.29 8.38
N GLU A 139 0.88 -11.42 8.68
CA GLU A 139 1.10 -9.98 8.85
C GLU A 139 2.02 -9.73 10.06
N ALA A 140 1.76 -10.40 11.18
CA ALA A 140 2.57 -10.30 12.40
C ALA A 140 4.02 -10.81 12.23
N ALA A 141 4.29 -11.62 11.19
CA ALA A 141 5.63 -12.11 10.88
C ALA A 141 6.45 -11.13 10.02
N VAL A 142 5.83 -10.07 9.49
CA VAL A 142 6.54 -9.04 8.71
C VAL A 142 7.23 -8.08 9.69
N PRO A 143 8.54 -7.87 9.58
CA PRO A 143 9.22 -6.88 10.39
C PRO A 143 8.65 -5.48 10.10
N ALA A 144 8.36 -4.70 11.14
CA ALA A 144 7.87 -3.32 10.98
C ALA A 144 8.87 -2.43 10.22
N ALA A 145 8.35 -1.38 9.59
CA ALA A 145 9.16 -0.38 8.89
C ALA A 145 10.09 0.34 9.87
N ALA A 146 11.14 0.99 9.35
CA ALA A 146 12.16 1.67 10.16
C ALA A 146 11.64 2.88 10.97
N GLY A 147 10.34 3.19 10.88
CA GLY A 147 9.66 4.20 11.67
C GLY A 147 9.48 5.52 10.93
N VAL A 148 8.70 6.42 11.53
CA VAL A 148 8.20 7.64 10.92
C VAL A 148 9.30 8.74 10.83
N PRO A 149 9.25 9.71 9.89
CA PRO A 149 10.30 10.70 9.71
C PRO A 149 10.59 11.47 11.01
N PRO A 150 11.88 11.78 11.30
CA PRO A 150 12.25 12.50 12.50
C PRO A 150 11.49 13.81 12.67
N GLY A 151 10.82 13.96 13.82
CA GLY A 151 10.06 15.17 14.15
C GLY A 151 8.58 15.12 13.75
N ASN A 152 8.10 14.05 13.12
CA ASN A 152 6.67 13.83 12.93
C ASN A 152 6.02 13.38 14.25
N THR A 153 5.19 14.24 14.85
CA THR A 153 4.45 13.95 16.09
C THR A 153 3.02 13.51 15.84
N PHE A 154 2.59 13.46 14.58
CA PHE A 154 1.23 13.18 14.17
C PHE A 154 1.02 11.70 13.84
N LEU A 155 2.08 11.07 13.36
CA LEU A 155 2.08 9.66 13.01
C LEU A 155 2.58 8.81 14.18
N GLU A 156 1.97 7.64 14.33
CA GLU A 156 2.29 6.69 15.39
C GLU A 156 3.33 5.70 14.85
N VAL A 157 4.46 5.60 15.56
CA VAL A 157 5.44 4.53 15.30
C VAL A 157 4.84 3.25 15.86
N VAL A 158 4.64 2.27 14.98
CA VAL A 158 4.15 0.94 15.34
C VAL A 158 5.22 -0.11 15.11
N ASP A 159 5.08 -1.25 15.79
CA ASP A 159 5.94 -2.43 15.68
C ASP A 159 5.31 -3.56 14.87
N TYR A 160 4.30 -3.24 14.05
CA TYR A 160 3.58 -4.14 13.15
C TYR A 160 3.33 -3.46 11.79
N ILE A 161 2.82 -4.21 10.81
CA ILE A 161 2.35 -3.68 9.52
C ILE A 161 0.83 -3.67 9.46
N GLY A 162 0.22 -2.86 8.62
CA GLY A 162 -1.24 -2.77 8.51
C GLY A 162 -1.87 -1.81 9.50
N ALA A 163 -3.16 -1.55 9.30
CA ALA A 163 -3.90 -0.55 10.06
C ALA A 163 -4.44 -1.05 11.41
N VAL A 164 -4.61 -2.36 11.58
CA VAL A 164 -5.22 -2.95 12.78
C VAL A 164 -4.42 -4.17 13.23
N ARG A 165 -3.69 -4.02 14.34
CA ARG A 165 -2.73 -5.02 14.82
C ARG A 165 -3.35 -6.35 15.22
N ASP A 166 -4.53 -6.29 15.84
CA ASP A 166 -5.20 -7.43 16.46
C ASP A 166 -6.64 -7.05 16.80
N ALA A 167 -7.40 -8.01 17.33
CA ALA A 167 -8.79 -7.84 17.73
C ALA A 167 -8.99 -6.85 18.90
N ASP A 168 -7.95 -6.56 19.68
CA ASP A 168 -8.02 -5.58 20.78
C ASP A 168 -7.88 -4.14 20.25
N ASN A 169 -7.48 -3.96 18.99
CA ASN A 169 -7.29 -2.65 18.39
C ASN A 169 -8.58 -2.12 17.74
N THR A 170 -9.38 -1.42 18.53
CA THR A 170 -10.75 -1.00 18.18
C THR A 170 -10.88 0.48 17.78
N TRP A 171 -9.80 1.14 17.34
CA TRP A 171 -9.79 2.58 17.05
C TRP A 171 -10.73 2.99 15.91
N TRP A 172 -11.05 2.07 15.01
CA TRP A 172 -11.93 2.25 13.86
C TRP A 172 -13.42 2.18 14.24
N GLN A 173 -13.77 1.57 15.37
CA GLN A 173 -15.16 1.34 15.75
C GLN A 173 -15.91 2.64 16.07
N GLY A 174 -17.18 2.68 15.70
CA GLY A 174 -18.11 3.75 16.09
C GLY A 174 -18.01 5.06 15.28
N TRP A 175 -17.17 5.11 14.25
CA TRP A 175 -17.11 6.25 13.32
C TRP A 175 -16.80 5.84 11.88
N THR A 176 -16.17 4.68 11.64
CA THR A 176 -16.07 4.11 10.30
C THR A 176 -17.40 3.48 9.90
N CYS A 177 -17.69 3.49 8.60
CA CYS A 177 -18.88 2.88 8.04
C CYS A 177 -18.47 1.88 6.94
N GLY A 178 -19.23 0.80 6.78
CA GLY A 178 -18.98 -0.29 5.83
C GLY A 178 -17.91 -1.30 6.28
N LEU A 179 -17.23 -1.04 7.40
CA LEU A 179 -16.21 -1.94 7.97
C LEU A 179 -16.77 -2.95 8.98
N GLU A 180 -17.93 -2.65 9.55
CA GLU A 180 -18.65 -3.54 10.46
C GLU A 180 -20.11 -3.69 10.01
N GLU A 181 -20.66 -4.89 10.20
CA GLU A 181 -22.04 -5.21 9.79
C GLU A 181 -23.08 -4.30 10.47
N SER A 182 -22.73 -3.78 11.66
CA SER A 182 -23.52 -2.82 12.43
C SER A 182 -23.74 -1.47 11.74
N ASP A 183 -22.86 -1.09 10.80
CA ASP A 183 -22.93 0.21 10.11
C ASP A 183 -22.66 0.07 8.59
N PRO A 184 -23.67 -0.35 7.81
CA PRO A 184 -23.48 -0.93 6.47
C PRO A 184 -23.73 0.04 5.30
N CYS A 185 -23.23 1.27 5.33
CA CYS A 185 -23.30 2.13 4.13
C CYS A 185 -22.85 1.38 2.84
#